data_AF-A0A183FFK9-F1
#
_entry.id   AF-A0A183FFK9-F1
#
_cell.length_a   1.000
_cell.length_b   1.000
_cell.length_c   1.000
_cell.angle_alpha   90.00
_cell.angle_beta   90.00
_cell.angle_gamma   90.00
#
_symmetry.space_group_name_H-M   'P 1'
#
loop_
_entity.id
_entity.type
_entity.pdbx_description
1 polymer ?
#
loop_
_entity_poly.entity_id
_entity_poly.type
_entity_poly.pdbx_seq_one_letter_code
_entity_poly.pdbx_strand_id
1 'polypeptide(L)'
;LQNPTFPDTRPPIKYVLDVTIAYPNGIPLSLATLGFGTREKCDIAVNYKIFNADEVPFDDEEKLRDWMYAVYKEKDEMLGKSF
;
A
#
# COMPACT_ATOMS: atom_id res chain seq x y z
N LEU A 1 10.62 33.36 -18.78
CA LEU A 1 9.81 32.43 -19.63
C LEU A 1 9.10 31.49 -18.68
N GLN A 2 7.77 31.51 -18.63
CA GLN A 2 6.99 30.52 -17.88
C GLN A 2 6.99 29.21 -18.67
N ASN A 3 7.34 28.10 -18.04
CA ASN A 3 7.22 26.78 -18.66
C ASN A 3 5.75 26.49 -18.98
N PRO A 4 5.44 25.90 -20.14
CA PRO A 4 4.07 25.53 -20.47
C PRO A 4 3.58 24.43 -19.53
N THR A 5 2.45 24.68 -18.86
CA THR A 5 1.70 23.69 -18.10
C THR A 5 0.86 22.86 -19.07
N PHE A 6 1.21 21.58 -19.24
CA PHE A 6 0.38 20.64 -19.99
C PHE A 6 -0.86 20.25 -19.17
N PRO A 7 -2.04 20.14 -19.78
CA PRO A 7 -3.23 19.64 -19.09
C PRO A 7 -3.01 18.18 -18.68
N ASP A 8 -3.33 17.85 -17.44
CA ASP A 8 -3.34 16.46 -16.97
C ASP A 8 -4.49 15.72 -17.66
N THR A 9 -4.14 14.79 -18.55
CA THR A 9 -5.10 14.00 -19.34
C THR A 9 -5.41 12.66 -18.69
N ARG A 10 -4.79 12.35 -17.54
CA ARG A 10 -5.01 11.09 -16.86
C ARG A 10 -6.38 11.09 -16.21
N PRO A 11 -7.14 9.99 -16.29
CA PRO A 11 -8.37 9.86 -15.53
C PRO A 11 -8.07 9.99 -14.02
N PRO A 12 -8.99 10.56 -13.23
CA PRO A 12 -8.80 10.70 -11.80
C PRO A 12 -8.65 9.33 -11.14
N ILE A 13 -7.81 9.27 -10.10
CA ILE A 13 -7.67 8.08 -9.26
C ILE A 13 -9.00 7.86 -8.53
N LYS A 14 -9.56 6.65 -8.64
CA LYS A 14 -10.84 6.31 -8.00
C LYS A 14 -10.68 5.46 -6.75
N TYR A 15 -9.61 4.68 -6.67
CA TYR A 15 -9.43 3.69 -5.62
C TYR A 15 -8.00 3.66 -5.13
N VAL A 16 -7.85 3.43 -3.83
CA VAL A 16 -6.58 3.08 -3.20
C VAL A 16 -6.65 1.60 -2.83
N LEU A 17 -5.78 0.81 -3.45
CA LEU A 17 -5.61 -0.61 -3.11
C LEU A 17 -4.51 -0.72 -2.05
N ASP A 18 -4.91 -1.10 -0.86
CA ASP A 18 -4.00 -1.46 0.22
C ASP A 18 -3.76 -2.98 0.21
N VAL A 19 -2.50 -3.39 0.16
CA VAL A 19 -2.10 -4.81 0.16
C VAL A 19 -1.12 -5.06 1.29
N THR A 20 -1.42 -6.06 2.11
CA THR A 20 -0.53 -6.56 3.16
C THR A 20 -0.21 -8.02 2.88
N ILE A 21 1.08 -8.33 2.79
CA ILE A 21 1.56 -9.69 2.53
C ILE A 21 2.24 -10.20 3.79
N ALA A 22 1.70 -11.27 4.38
CA ALA A 22 2.33 -11.96 5.48
C ALA A 22 3.25 -13.05 4.94
N TYR A 23 4.49 -13.03 5.42
CA TYR A 23 5.51 -14.02 5.09
C TYR A 23 5.79 -14.93 6.28
N PRO A 24 6.20 -16.19 6.06
CA PRO A 24 6.58 -17.10 7.13
C PRO A 24 7.66 -16.49 8.03
N ASN A 25 7.49 -16.63 9.34
CA ASN A 25 8.41 -16.11 10.36
C ASN A 25 8.65 -14.58 10.30
N GLY A 26 7.77 -13.84 9.63
CA GLY A 26 7.94 -12.39 9.44
C GLY A 26 9.14 -12.02 8.57
N ILE A 27 9.65 -12.94 7.74
CA ILE A 27 10.81 -12.71 6.87
C ILE A 27 10.32 -12.33 5.46
N PRO A 28 10.31 -11.04 5.10
CA PRO A 28 9.84 -10.62 3.78
C PRO A 28 10.82 -11.01 2.68
N LEU A 29 10.31 -11.05 1.45
CA LEU A 29 11.15 -11.19 0.27
C LEU A 29 11.94 -9.92 0.00
N SER A 30 13.12 -10.09 -0.58
CA SER A 30 13.82 -8.96 -1.18
C SER A 30 12.98 -8.38 -2.33
N LEU A 31 13.08 -7.06 -2.54
CA LEU A 31 12.38 -6.39 -3.64
C LEU A 31 12.76 -6.98 -5.01
N ALA A 32 14.01 -7.43 -5.18
CA ALA A 32 14.46 -8.10 -6.38
C ALA A 32 13.72 -9.44 -6.58
N THR A 33 13.62 -10.26 -5.53
CA THR A 33 12.90 -11.53 -5.57
C THR A 33 11.42 -11.34 -5.90
N LEU A 34 10.78 -10.33 -5.31
CA LEU A 34 9.39 -9.98 -5.59
C LEU A 34 9.21 -9.51 -7.04
N GLY A 35 10.09 -8.63 -7.53
CA GLY A 35 10.01 -8.04 -8.87
C GLY A 35 10.32 -9.01 -10.01
N PHE A 36 11.30 -9.90 -9.83
CA PHE A 36 11.68 -10.88 -10.85
C PHE A 36 10.94 -12.22 -10.74
N GLY A 37 10.16 -12.43 -9.67
CA GLY A 37 9.42 -13.68 -9.45
C GLY A 37 10.30 -14.91 -9.24
N THR A 38 11.61 -14.73 -8.99
CA THR A 38 12.58 -15.81 -8.82
C THR A 38 12.57 -16.31 -7.38
N ARG A 39 11.66 -17.22 -7.02
CA ARG A 39 11.49 -17.65 -5.63
C ARG A 39 11.21 -19.15 -5.47
N GLU A 40 11.78 -19.74 -4.42
CA GLU A 40 11.35 -21.04 -3.90
C GLU A 40 9.92 -20.97 -3.37
N LYS A 41 9.18 -22.09 -3.34
CA LYS A 41 7.82 -22.09 -2.78
C LYS A 41 7.85 -21.77 -1.28
N CYS A 42 7.03 -20.81 -0.84
CA CYS A 42 6.64 -20.63 0.56
C CYS A 42 5.18 -20.20 0.62
N ASP A 43 4.54 -20.47 1.75
CA ASP A 43 3.16 -20.08 1.98
C ASP A 43 3.11 -18.62 2.38
N ILE A 44 2.38 -17.81 1.61
CA ILE A 44 2.11 -16.40 1.93
C ILE A 44 0.62 -16.22 2.15
N ALA A 45 0.25 -15.29 3.03
CA ALA A 45 -1.12 -14.81 3.13
C ALA A 45 -1.19 -13.38 2.60
N VAL A 46 -2.23 -13.08 1.83
CA VAL A 46 -2.45 -11.73 1.26
C VAL A 46 -3.77 -11.21 1.80
N ASN A 47 -3.70 -10.08 2.51
CA ASN A 47 -4.85 -9.29 2.89
C ASN A 47 -4.92 -8.04 2.00
N TYR A 48 -6.10 -7.71 1.49
CA TYR A 48 -6.29 -6.50 0.69
C TYR A 48 -7.52 -5.73 1.13
N LYS A 49 -7.46 -4.40 1.04
CA LYS A 49 -8.58 -3.48 1.23
C LYS A 49 -8.61 -2.46 0.12
N ILE A 50 -9.81 -2.08 -0.29
CA ILE A 50 -10.02 -1.05 -1.31
C ILE A 50 -10.74 0.11 -0.64
N PHE A 51 -10.18 1.29 -0.76
CA PHE A 51 -10.78 2.55 -0.33
C PHE A 51 -11.19 3.34 -1.56
N ASN A 52 -12.32 4.06 -1.50
CA ASN A 52 -12.56 5.08 -2.51
C ASN A 52 -11.55 6.21 -2.31
N ALA A 53 -11.02 6.76 -3.39
CA ALA A 53 -10.02 7.83 -3.31
C ALA A 53 -10.56 9.05 -2.56
N ASP A 54 -11.86 9.32 -2.68
CA ASP A 54 -12.55 10.44 -2.02
C ASP A 54 -12.64 10.28 -0.48
N GLU A 55 -12.41 9.07 0.05
CA GLU A 55 -12.41 8.78 1.49
C GLU A 55 -11.02 8.96 2.12
N VAL A 56 -9.99 9.07 1.28
CA VAL A 56 -8.60 9.24 1.73
C VAL A 56 -8.27 10.74 1.72
N PRO A 57 -7.78 11.30 2.84
CA PRO A 57 -7.62 12.75 2.97
C PRO A 57 -6.36 13.26 2.25
N PHE A 58 -6.25 13.07 0.93
CA PHE A 58 -5.08 13.45 0.13
C PHE A 58 -4.76 14.94 0.13
N ASP A 59 -5.75 15.80 0.35
CA ASP A 59 -5.62 17.26 0.32
C ASP A 59 -5.08 17.86 1.63
N ASP A 60 -4.94 17.07 2.70
CA ASP A 60 -4.53 17.51 4.04
C ASP A 60 -3.42 16.61 4.57
N GLU A 61 -2.19 17.12 4.63
CA GLU A 61 -1.00 16.35 5.00
C GLU A 61 -1.08 15.74 6.40
N GLU A 62 -1.63 16.47 7.39
CA GLU A 62 -1.73 15.97 8.76
C GLU A 62 -2.77 14.84 8.85
N LYS A 63 -3.94 15.03 8.22
CA LYS A 63 -4.96 13.99 8.19
C LYS A 63 -4.53 12.77 7.38
N LEU A 64 -3.80 12.97 6.29
CA LEU A 64 -3.23 11.88 5.50
C LEU A 64 -2.25 11.06 6.32
N ARG A 65 -1.34 11.72 7.02
CA ARG A 65 -0.39 11.07 7.93
C ARG A 65 -1.12 10.25 8.99
N ASP A 66 -2.12 10.83 9.65
CA ASP A 66 -2.85 10.17 10.73
C ASP A 66 -3.66 8.97 10.20
N TRP A 67 -4.27 9.09 9.02
CA TRP A 67 -4.93 7.99 8.31
C TRP A 67 -3.94 6.86 7.99
N MET A 68 -2.77 7.18 7.43
CA MET A 68 -1.72 6.20 7.12
C MET A 68 -1.25 5.46 8.38
N TYR A 69 -1.08 6.17 9.50
CA TYR A 69 -0.72 5.55 10.78
C TYR A 69 -1.80 4.64 11.34
N ALA A 70 -3.08 5.01 11.21
CA ALA A 70 -4.18 4.15 11.62
C ALA A 70 -4.20 2.84 10.81
N VAL A 71 -4.05 2.94 9.47
CA VAL A 71 -3.95 1.78 8.58
C VAL A 71 -2.72 0.93 8.91
N TYR A 72 -1.57 1.55 9.19
CA TYR A 72 -0.35 0.82 9.58
C TYR A 72 -0.55 0.06 10.89
N LYS A 73 -1.10 0.71 11.93
CA LYS A 73 -1.35 0.09 13.23
C LYS A 73 -2.27 -1.12 13.11
N GLU A 74 -3.33 -1.02 12.32
CA GLU A 74 -4.24 -2.15 12.07
C GLU A 74 -3.49 -3.37 11.50
N LYS A 75 -2.59 -3.14 10.53
CA LYS A 75 -1.78 -4.20 9.92
C LYS A 75 -0.80 -4.81 10.89
N ASP A 76 -0.14 -3.98 11.68
CA ASP A 76 0.82 -4.44 12.69
C ASP A 76 0.14 -5.35 13.73
N GLU A 77 -1.05 -4.95 14.20
CA GLU A 77 -1.86 -5.78 15.09
C GLU A 77 -2.36 -7.08 14.44
N MET A 78 -2.72 -7.04 13.16
CA MET A 78 -3.15 -8.22 12.40
C MET A 78 -2.01 -9.23 12.22
N LEU A 79 -0.81 -8.74 11.87
CA LEU A 79 0.37 -9.57 11.65
C LEU A 79 0.93 -10.12 12.96
N GLY A 80 1.00 -9.30 14.01
CA GLY A 80 1.53 -9.71 15.32
C GLY A 80 0.69 -10.75 16.07
N LYS A 81 -0.56 -10.97 15.66
CA LYS A 81 -1.46 -11.98 16.25
C LYS A 81 -1.45 -13.34 15.53
N SER A 82 -0.91 -13.40 14.30
CA SER A 82 -1.20 -14.51 13.38
C SER A 82 0.03 -15.27 12.86
N PHE A 83 1.26 -14.82 13.16
CA PHE A 83 2.51 -15.43 12.69
C PHE A 83 3.62 -15.36 13.75
#